data_AF-R1D5Q6-F1
#
_entry.id   AF-R1D5Q6-F1
#
_cell.length_a   1.000
_cell.length_b   1.000
_cell.length_c   1.000
_cell.angle_alpha   90.00
_cell.angle_beta   90.00
_cell.angle_gamma   90.00
#
_symmetry.space_group_name_H-M   'P 1'
#
loop_
_entity.id
_entity.type
_entity.pdbx_description
1 polymer ?
#
loop_
_entity_poly.entity_id
_entity_poly.type
_entity_poly.pdbx_seq_one_letter_code
_entity_poly.pdbx_strand_id
1 'polypeptide(L)'
;MGVRRAPAPATASAAACAPAPATASAAAPSGEVVCGLCGSYALGEVIGEGTFAVVYRARSTTTGGAVAVKRLKQHESVFESTRARDELCALRRLAGNGRRPQNPNVVEVLDVAKDGEQVDLVLQLFEHCDFATALAERQFTAPHVNSYMRGLLRGLVHIHSLSFVHRDIKPTNVLYNFAERRALIVDFWL
;
A
#
# COMPACT_ATOMS: atom_id res chain seq x y z
N MET A 1 -7.96 55.19 -8.22
CA MET A 1 -8.46 53.81 -8.41
C MET A 1 -7.73 52.90 -7.42
N GLY A 2 -8.35 52.60 -6.27
CA GLY A 2 -7.75 51.81 -5.21
C GLY A 2 -8.03 50.32 -5.40
N VAL A 3 -6.96 49.51 -5.52
CA VAL A 3 -7.06 48.05 -5.61
C VAL A 3 -7.32 47.50 -4.21
N ARG A 4 -8.55 47.04 -3.95
CA ARG A 4 -8.87 46.31 -2.70
C ARG A 4 -8.23 44.92 -2.78
N ARG A 5 -7.21 44.69 -1.93
CA ARG A 5 -6.59 43.39 -1.68
C ARG A 5 -7.62 42.51 -0.94
N ALA A 6 -7.95 41.35 -1.50
CA ALA A 6 -8.78 40.35 -0.82
C ALA A 6 -8.03 39.76 0.38
N PRO A 7 -8.72 39.46 1.50
CA PRO A 7 -8.10 38.79 2.64
C PRO A 7 -7.75 37.34 2.29
N ALA A 8 -6.59 36.89 2.78
CA ALA A 8 -6.12 35.51 2.65
C ALA A 8 -7.10 34.55 3.36
N PRO A 9 -7.42 33.38 2.79
CA PRO A 9 -8.25 32.40 3.48
C PRO A 9 -7.50 31.82 4.68
N ALA A 10 -8.23 31.75 5.80
CA ALA A 10 -7.79 31.21 7.07
C ALA A 10 -7.24 29.78 6.92
N THR A 11 -6.13 29.52 7.60
CA THR A 11 -5.54 28.20 7.77
C THR A 11 -6.52 27.29 8.51
N ALA A 12 -7.23 26.44 7.76
CA ALA A 12 -7.96 25.32 8.33
C ALA A 12 -6.94 24.32 8.88
N SER A 13 -6.88 24.22 10.20
CA SER A 13 -6.11 23.22 10.93
C SER A 13 -6.51 21.82 10.44
N ALA A 14 -5.58 21.12 9.80
CA ALA A 14 -5.75 19.73 9.43
C ALA A 14 -5.85 18.90 10.72
N ALA A 15 -7.06 18.44 11.05
CA ALA A 15 -7.23 17.41 12.05
C ALA A 15 -6.45 16.19 11.55
N ALA A 16 -5.38 15.84 12.29
CA ALA A 16 -4.61 14.65 12.04
C ALA A 16 -5.52 13.44 12.24
N CYS A 17 -5.84 12.75 11.15
CA CYS A 17 -6.46 11.44 11.23
C CYS A 17 -5.45 10.51 11.89
N ALA A 18 -5.81 9.99 13.07
CA ALA A 18 -5.09 8.88 13.68
C ALA A 18 -5.14 7.66 12.74
N PRO A 19 -4.14 6.76 12.77
CA PRO A 19 -4.22 5.51 12.05
C PRO A 19 -5.52 4.78 12.42
N ALA A 20 -6.14 4.12 11.42
CA ALA A 20 -7.45 3.50 11.57
C ALA A 20 -7.50 2.57 12.81
N PRO A 21 -8.56 2.62 13.63
CA PRO A 21 -8.73 1.65 14.70
C PRO A 21 -8.98 0.27 14.09
N ALA A 22 -8.21 -0.72 14.52
CA ALA A 22 -8.42 -2.11 14.18
C ALA A 22 -9.85 -2.51 14.58
N THR A 23 -10.66 -2.94 13.62
CA THR A 23 -11.96 -3.56 13.89
C THR A 23 -11.72 -4.83 14.70
N ALA A 24 -12.08 -4.78 15.99
CA ALA A 24 -12.02 -5.90 16.89
C ALA A 24 -13.02 -6.98 16.47
N SER A 25 -12.52 -8.15 16.10
CA SER A 25 -13.27 -9.40 16.19
C SER A 25 -12.32 -10.57 16.52
N ALA A 26 -12.60 -11.18 17.67
CA ALA A 26 -12.14 -12.47 18.20
C ALA A 26 -10.62 -12.75 18.25
N ALA A 27 -10.07 -12.58 19.47
CA ALA A 27 -8.89 -13.24 20.05
C ALA A 27 -7.74 -13.62 19.09
N ALA A 28 -6.84 -12.66 18.84
CA ALA A 28 -5.53 -12.95 18.28
C ALA A 28 -4.64 -13.65 19.33
N PRO A 29 -3.87 -14.69 18.97
CA PRO A 29 -2.81 -15.18 19.85
C PRO A 29 -1.76 -14.07 19.98
N SER A 30 -1.55 -13.59 21.21
CA SER A 30 -0.43 -12.73 21.58
C SER A 30 0.87 -13.54 21.47
N GLY A 31 1.42 -13.60 20.28
CA GLY A 31 2.75 -14.15 20.00
C GLY A 31 3.30 -13.44 18.78
N GLU A 32 4.49 -12.85 18.91
CA GLU A 32 5.26 -12.41 17.75
C GLU A 32 5.47 -13.62 16.84
N VAL A 33 4.72 -13.70 15.75
CA VAL A 33 4.90 -14.76 14.76
C VAL A 33 6.12 -14.39 13.94
N VAL A 34 7.27 -14.93 14.34
CA VAL A 34 8.47 -14.94 13.51
C VAL A 34 8.17 -15.84 12.32
N CYS A 35 7.85 -15.24 11.19
CA CYS A 35 7.82 -15.95 9.92
C CYS A 35 9.23 -16.45 9.59
N GLY A 36 9.35 -17.56 8.85
CA GLY A 36 10.59 -17.98 8.18
C GLY A 36 11.12 -17.05 7.08
N LEU A 37 10.88 -15.75 7.22
CA LEU A 37 11.93 -14.78 6.91
C LEU A 37 13.10 -15.20 7.79
N CYS A 38 14.23 -15.59 7.21
CA CYS A 38 15.47 -16.00 7.88
C CYS A 38 15.99 -14.99 8.95
N GLY A 39 15.26 -14.81 10.04
CA GLY A 39 15.43 -13.77 11.06
C GLY A 39 15.27 -12.32 10.60
N SER A 40 14.94 -12.04 9.34
CA SER A 40 15.16 -10.70 8.74
C SER A 40 14.02 -9.69 8.95
N TYR A 41 12.81 -10.16 9.29
CA TYR A 41 11.65 -9.30 9.52
C TYR A 41 10.75 -9.83 10.64
N ALA A 42 10.41 -8.95 11.58
CA ALA A 42 9.48 -9.25 12.68
C ALA A 42 8.07 -8.79 12.30
N LEU A 43 7.11 -9.72 12.24
CA LEU A 43 5.72 -9.39 11.96
C LEU A 43 5.03 -8.80 13.18
N GLY A 44 4.21 -7.78 12.94
CA GLY A 44 3.32 -7.16 13.92
C GLY A 44 1.85 -7.40 13.56
N GLU A 45 1.05 -6.35 13.67
CA GLU A 45 -0.40 -6.39 13.46
C GLU A 45 -0.80 -6.66 12.00
N VAL A 46 -1.97 -7.27 11.82
CA VAL A 46 -2.61 -7.36 10.51
C VAL A 46 -3.17 -5.99 10.14
N ILE A 47 -2.77 -5.47 8.98
CA ILE A 47 -3.23 -4.17 8.44
C ILE A 47 -4.13 -4.34 7.22
N GLY A 48 -4.27 -5.57 6.71
CA GLY A 48 -5.22 -5.88 5.64
C GLY A 48 -5.39 -7.38 5.49
N GLU A 49 -6.59 -7.83 5.15
CA GLU A 49 -6.87 -9.21 4.84
C GLU A 49 -7.68 -9.30 3.55
N GLY A 50 -7.17 -10.07 2.59
CA GLY A 50 -7.84 -10.36 1.34
C GLY A 50 -8.13 -11.85 1.18
N THR A 51 -8.78 -12.19 0.06
CA THR A 51 -9.07 -13.58 -0.31
C THR A 51 -7.80 -14.41 -0.46
N PHE A 52 -6.74 -13.83 -1.02
CA PHE A 52 -5.52 -14.57 -1.39
C PHE A 52 -4.31 -14.29 -0.49
N ALA A 53 -4.39 -13.28 0.38
CA ALA A 53 -3.26 -12.86 1.19
C ALA A 53 -3.69 -12.18 2.49
N VAL A 54 -2.79 -12.21 3.47
CA VAL A 54 -2.87 -11.38 4.69
C VAL A 54 -1.70 -10.41 4.67
N VAL A 55 -1.96 -9.14 4.93
CA VAL A 55 -0.96 -8.08 4.96
C VAL A 55 -0.68 -7.71 6.41
N TYR A 56 0.58 -7.88 6.81
CA TYR A 56 1.06 -7.53 8.14
C TYR A 56 1.87 -6.25 8.07
N ARG A 57 1.74 -5.39 9.08
CA ARG A 57 2.82 -4.47 9.40
C ARG A 57 3.98 -5.28 9.95
N ALA A 58 5.20 -4.95 9.56
CA ALA A 58 6.39 -5.61 10.05
C ALA A 58 7.55 -4.63 10.21
N ARG A 59 8.61 -5.09 10.85
CA ARG A 59 9.85 -4.34 11.02
C ARG A 59 11.01 -5.17 10.49
N SER A 60 11.86 -4.57 9.65
CA SER A 60 13.14 -5.18 9.27
C SER A 60 14.04 -5.26 10.51
N THR A 61 14.56 -6.44 10.82
CA THR A 61 15.49 -6.63 11.94
C THR A 61 16.89 -6.10 11.60
N THR A 62 17.23 -6.00 10.31
CA THR A 62 18.51 -5.45 9.84
C THR A 62 18.54 -3.92 9.88
N THR A 63 17.50 -3.26 9.38
CA THR A 63 17.47 -1.78 9.25
C THR A 63 16.64 -1.10 10.33
N GLY A 64 15.81 -1.84 11.06
CA GLY A 64 14.81 -1.28 11.98
C GLY A 64 13.63 -0.59 11.30
N GLY A 65 13.62 -0.50 9.96
CA GLY A 65 12.60 0.17 9.16
C GLY A 65 11.26 -0.57 9.15
N ALA A 66 10.17 0.18 9.10
CA ALA A 66 8.83 -0.38 9.01
C ALA A 66 8.51 -0.77 7.55
N VAL A 67 7.90 -1.94 7.36
CA VAL A 67 7.54 -2.51 6.07
C VAL A 67 6.15 -3.14 6.13
N ALA A 68 5.56 -3.41 4.97
CA ALA A 68 4.35 -4.22 4.85
C ALA A 68 4.71 -5.59 4.29
N VAL A 69 4.28 -6.67 4.93
CA VAL A 69 4.50 -8.05 4.46
C VAL A 69 3.18 -8.62 3.98
N LYS A 70 3.06 -8.79 2.65
CA LYS A 70 1.92 -9.48 2.03
C LYS A 70 2.24 -10.97 2.00
N ARG A 71 1.70 -11.70 2.97
CA ARG A 71 1.78 -13.16 3.08
C ARG A 71 0.69 -13.79 2.21
N LEU A 72 1.07 -14.57 1.22
CA LEU A 72 0.11 -15.31 0.41
C LEU A 72 -0.47 -16.47 1.23
N LYS A 73 -1.79 -16.67 1.21
CA LYS A 73 -2.42 -17.80 1.88
C LYS A 73 -2.01 -19.08 1.14
N GLN A 74 -1.57 -20.11 1.86
CA GLN A 74 -1.29 -21.42 1.27
C GLN A 74 -2.62 -22.02 0.81
N HIS A 75 -2.88 -21.99 -0.50
CA HIS A 75 -3.85 -22.86 -1.13
C HIS A 75 -3.13 -23.73 -2.15
N GLU A 76 -3.49 -25.02 -2.18
CA GLU A 76 -2.81 -26.10 -2.90
C GLU A 76 -2.92 -25.99 -4.44
N SER A 77 -3.35 -24.85 -5.00
CA SER A 77 -3.56 -24.71 -6.44
C SER A 77 -2.29 -24.19 -7.16
N VAL A 78 -1.91 -24.90 -8.23
CA VAL A 78 -0.83 -24.49 -9.18
C VAL A 78 -1.10 -23.10 -9.79
N PHE A 79 -2.37 -22.69 -9.82
CA PHE A 79 -2.82 -21.43 -10.38
C PHE A 79 -2.41 -20.22 -9.52
N GLU A 80 -2.49 -20.35 -8.20
CA GLU A 80 -2.11 -19.27 -7.27
C GLU A 80 -0.59 -19.10 -7.18
N SER A 81 0.17 -20.18 -7.28
CA SER A 81 1.64 -20.13 -7.36
C SER A 81 2.15 -19.58 -8.70
N THR A 82 1.36 -19.63 -9.78
CA THR A 82 1.66 -18.92 -11.03
C THR A 82 1.36 -17.42 -10.90
N ARG A 83 0.21 -17.06 -10.33
CA ARG A 83 -0.18 -15.65 -10.08
C ARG A 83 0.78 -14.92 -9.14
N ALA A 84 1.27 -15.58 -8.10
CA ALA A 84 2.30 -15.03 -7.23
C ALA A 84 3.58 -14.66 -7.99
N ARG A 85 3.99 -15.51 -8.94
CA ARG A 85 5.15 -15.24 -9.81
C ARG A 85 4.86 -14.10 -10.77
N ASP A 86 3.64 -14.02 -11.31
CA ASP A 86 3.24 -12.94 -12.22
C ASP A 86 3.18 -11.59 -11.51
N GLU A 87 2.57 -11.51 -10.31
CA GLU A 87 2.57 -10.31 -9.47
C GLU A 87 4.00 -9.89 -9.16
N LEU A 88 4.86 -10.82 -8.74
CA LEU A 88 6.25 -10.52 -8.46
C LEU A 88 7.01 -10.02 -9.71
N CYS A 89 6.78 -10.65 -10.86
CA CYS A 89 7.40 -10.26 -12.12
C CYS A 89 6.95 -8.85 -12.53
N ALA A 90 5.65 -8.54 -12.40
CA ALA A 90 5.10 -7.22 -12.63
C ALA A 90 5.74 -6.20 -11.70
N LEU A 91 5.70 -6.42 -10.39
CA LEU A 91 6.22 -5.49 -9.40
C LEU A 91 7.74 -5.26 -9.54
N ARG A 92 8.54 -6.29 -9.81
CA ARG A 92 9.98 -6.11 -10.07
C ARG A 92 10.24 -5.26 -11.31
N ARG A 93 9.45 -5.44 -12.38
CA ARG A 93 9.54 -4.60 -13.58
C ARG A 93 9.10 -3.15 -13.30
N LEU A 94 8.10 -2.97 -12.43
CA LEU A 94 7.61 -1.65 -12.01
C LEU A 94 8.59 -0.91 -11.10
N ALA A 95 9.30 -1.62 -10.22
CA ALA A 95 10.34 -1.09 -9.32
C ALA A 95 11.60 -0.65 -10.09
N GLY A 96 11.76 -1.12 -11.32
CA GLY A 96 12.85 -0.77 -12.20
C GLY A 96 14.11 -1.56 -11.88
N ASN A 97 14.63 -2.30 -12.86
CA ASN A 97 15.88 -3.06 -12.75
C ASN A 97 17.12 -2.13 -12.76
N GLY A 98 17.11 -1.04 -11.98
CA GLY A 98 18.16 -0.01 -11.93
C GLY A 98 18.21 0.94 -13.14
N ARG A 99 17.32 0.78 -14.14
CA ARG A 99 17.31 1.59 -15.38
C ARG A 99 16.20 2.63 -15.47
N ARG A 100 15.20 2.58 -14.58
CA ARG A 100 14.10 3.54 -14.56
C ARG A 100 13.88 4.06 -13.14
N PRO A 101 13.54 5.34 -12.99
CA PRO A 101 13.22 5.91 -11.68
C PRO A 101 11.97 5.25 -11.11
N GLN A 102 12.00 4.98 -9.81
CA GLN A 102 10.84 4.54 -9.04
C GLN A 102 9.69 5.55 -9.18
N ASN A 103 8.46 5.06 -9.22
CA ASN A 103 7.29 5.93 -9.28
C ASN A 103 6.67 6.09 -7.90
N PRO A 104 6.51 7.31 -7.38
CA PRO A 104 5.97 7.54 -6.04
C PRO A 104 4.50 7.15 -5.88
N ASN A 105 3.79 6.84 -6.97
CA ASN A 105 2.37 6.47 -6.97
C ASN A 105 2.15 4.97 -7.23
N VAL A 106 3.20 4.14 -7.23
CA VAL A 106 3.13 2.68 -7.35
C VAL A 106 3.92 2.06 -6.19
N VAL A 107 3.37 1.02 -5.55
CA VAL A 107 4.04 0.33 -4.45
C VAL A 107 5.38 -0.28 -4.90
N GLU A 108 6.38 -0.11 -4.06
CA GLU A 108 7.69 -0.72 -4.21
C GLU A 108 7.75 -2.08 -3.51
N VAL A 109 8.27 -3.10 -4.22
CA VAL A 109 8.73 -4.36 -3.62
C VAL A 109 10.17 -4.16 -3.16
N LEU A 110 10.37 -4.30 -1.86
CA LEU A 110 11.67 -4.22 -1.21
C LEU A 110 12.39 -5.56 -1.26
N ASP A 111 11.67 -6.65 -1.00
CA ASP A 111 12.24 -8.00 -0.95
C ASP A 111 11.17 -9.08 -1.18
N VAL A 112 11.61 -10.32 -1.41
CA VAL A 112 10.77 -11.52 -1.48
C VAL A 112 11.38 -12.59 -0.62
N ALA A 113 10.61 -13.07 0.34
CA ALA A 113 11.01 -14.20 1.16
C ALA A 113 10.21 -15.44 0.79
N LYS A 114 10.90 -16.57 0.81
CA LYS A 114 10.30 -17.89 0.61
C LYS A 114 10.76 -18.80 1.73
N ASP A 115 9.81 -19.40 2.44
CA ASP A 115 10.04 -20.42 3.46
C ASP A 115 9.21 -21.66 3.16
N GLY A 116 9.86 -22.74 2.72
CA GLY A 116 9.16 -23.90 2.18
C GLY A 116 8.24 -23.52 1.02
N GLU A 117 6.93 -23.74 1.19
CA GLU A 117 5.89 -23.33 0.22
C GLU A 117 5.28 -21.95 0.52
N GLN A 118 5.65 -21.32 1.64
CA GLN A 118 5.19 -19.99 1.99
C GLN A 118 5.95 -18.92 1.19
N VAL A 119 5.21 -17.99 0.58
CA VAL A 119 5.76 -16.84 -0.14
C VAL A 119 5.25 -15.56 0.51
N ASP A 120 6.21 -14.71 0.88
CA ASP A 120 5.97 -13.42 1.51
C ASP A 120 6.60 -12.31 0.66
N LEU A 121 5.79 -11.34 0.25
CA LEU A 121 6.26 -10.14 -0.45
C LEU A 121 6.49 -9.03 0.57
N VAL A 122 7.71 -8.50 0.63
CA VAL A 122 8.07 -7.36 1.46
C VAL A 122 7.92 -6.09 0.64
N LEU A 123 7.03 -5.22 1.07
CA LEU A 123 6.63 -3.99 0.38
C LEU A 123 6.96 -2.77 1.23
N GLN A 124 7.08 -1.61 0.59
CA GLN A 124 7.09 -0.34 1.34
C GLN A 124 5.82 -0.22 2.19
N LEU A 125 5.97 0.18 3.45
CA LEU A 125 4.82 0.55 4.27
C LEU A 125 4.32 1.93 3.82
N PHE A 126 3.01 2.07 3.68
CA PHE A 126 2.38 3.33 3.33
C PHE A 126 1.27 3.66 4.33
N GLU A 127 1.49 4.67 5.15
CA GLU A 127 0.51 5.16 6.11
C GLU A 127 -0.66 5.79 5.35
N HIS A 128 -1.88 5.30 5.60
CA HIS A 128 -3.09 5.71 4.89
C HIS A 128 -4.30 5.62 5.80
N CYS A 129 -5.38 6.29 5.40
CA CYS A 129 -6.69 6.14 6.02
C CYS A 129 -7.49 5.09 5.24
N ASP A 130 -8.32 4.32 5.94
CA ASP A 130 -9.30 3.47 5.27
C ASP A 130 -10.25 4.34 4.42
N PHE A 131 -10.47 3.91 3.17
CA PHE A 131 -11.22 4.71 2.20
C PHE A 131 -12.69 4.87 2.62
N ALA A 132 -13.31 3.82 3.17
CA ALA A 132 -14.70 3.86 3.59
C ALA A 132 -14.89 4.77 4.82
N THR A 133 -13.98 4.69 5.80
CA THR A 133 -13.94 5.61 6.93
C THR A 133 -13.76 7.05 6.48
N ALA A 134 -12.77 7.33 5.63
CA ALA A 134 -12.51 8.68 5.13
C ALA A 134 -13.69 9.27 4.35
N LEU A 135 -14.44 8.43 3.62
CA LEU A 135 -15.66 8.81 2.93
C LEU A 135 -16.80 9.12 3.91
N ALA A 136 -17.02 8.26 4.91
CA ALA A 136 -18.05 8.45 5.94
C ALA A 136 -17.82 9.73 6.75
N GLU A 137 -16.56 10.03 7.07
CA GLU A 137 -16.14 11.24 7.78
C GLU A 137 -16.03 12.48 6.89
N ARG A 138 -16.37 12.37 5.59
CA ARG A 138 -16.33 13.48 4.62
C ARG A 138 -14.96 14.18 4.53
N GLN A 139 -13.88 13.43 4.69
CA GLN A 139 -12.51 13.95 4.65
C GLN A 139 -12.08 14.37 3.23
N PHE A 140 -12.71 13.82 2.19
CA PHE A 140 -12.40 14.14 0.79
C PHE A 140 -12.93 15.52 0.37
N THR A 141 -12.12 16.55 0.59
CA THR A 141 -12.33 17.88 -0.02
C THR A 141 -11.93 17.88 -1.49
N ALA A 142 -12.37 18.87 -2.27
CA ALA A 142 -12.00 19.00 -3.68
C ALA A 142 -10.46 18.98 -3.92
N PRO A 143 -9.62 19.64 -3.11
CA PRO A 143 -8.17 19.47 -3.17
C PRO A 143 -7.69 18.03 -2.96
N HIS A 144 -8.26 17.29 -2.01
CA HIS A 144 -7.89 15.89 -1.78
C HIS A 144 -8.28 15.00 -2.94
N VAL A 145 -9.49 15.15 -3.49
CA VAL A 145 -9.93 14.42 -4.69
C VAL A 145 -8.99 14.71 -5.86
N ASN A 146 -8.60 15.97 -6.05
CA ASN A 146 -7.67 16.36 -7.11
C ASN A 146 -6.29 15.69 -6.94
N SER A 147 -5.73 15.68 -5.73
CA SER A 147 -4.47 15.01 -5.42
C SER A 147 -4.56 13.49 -5.59
N TYR A 148 -5.63 12.88 -5.09
CA TYR A 148 -5.91 11.45 -5.24
C TYR A 148 -5.94 11.04 -6.72
N MET A 149 -6.76 11.71 -7.53
CA MET A 149 -6.90 11.43 -8.96
C MET A 149 -5.59 11.67 -9.72
N ARG A 150 -4.86 12.74 -9.39
CA ARG A 150 -3.55 13.02 -10.01
C ARG A 150 -2.55 11.91 -9.69
N GLY A 151 -2.49 11.45 -8.44
CA GLY A 151 -1.59 10.36 -8.04
C GLY A 151 -1.95 9.05 -8.73
N LEU A 152 -3.23 8.67 -8.74
CA LEU A 152 -3.72 7.50 -9.46
C LEU A 152 -3.35 7.53 -10.95
N LEU A 153 -3.62 8.64 -11.64
CA LEU A 153 -3.31 8.77 -13.06
C LEU A 153 -1.81 8.73 -13.33
N ARG A 154 -0.98 9.32 -12.46
CA ARG A 154 0.49 9.23 -12.58
C ARG A 154 1.00 7.81 -12.41
N GLY A 155 0.44 7.06 -11.46
CA GLY A 155 0.76 5.64 -11.26
C GLY A 155 0.35 4.81 -12.47
N LEU A 156 -0.86 5.02 -13.02
CA LEU A 156 -1.34 4.31 -14.21
C LEU A 156 -0.49 4.61 -15.46
N VAL A 157 -0.08 5.86 -15.67
CA VAL A 157 0.83 6.22 -16.76
C VAL A 157 2.14 5.42 -16.64
N HIS A 158 2.69 5.29 -15.43
CA HIS A 158 3.90 4.49 -15.20
C HIS A 158 3.68 3.01 -15.52
N ILE A 159 2.61 2.42 -14.99
CA ILE A 159 2.25 1.01 -15.23
C ILE A 159 2.08 0.73 -16.72
N HIS A 160 1.34 1.59 -17.43
CA HIS A 160 1.08 1.46 -18.86
C HIS A 160 2.35 1.69 -19.71
N SER A 161 3.28 2.53 -19.26
CA SER A 161 4.58 2.73 -19.92
C SER A 161 5.49 1.49 -19.91
N LEU A 162 5.11 0.48 -19.14
CA LEU A 162 5.77 -0.82 -19.00
C LEU A 162 4.94 -1.96 -19.61
N SER A 163 3.91 -1.62 -20.39
CA SER A 163 2.98 -2.57 -21.02
C SER A 163 2.24 -3.48 -20.03
N PHE A 164 2.08 -3.02 -18.79
CA PHE A 164 1.22 -3.66 -17.79
C PHE A 164 -0.14 -2.97 -17.76
N VAL A 165 -1.17 -3.74 -17.41
CA VAL A 165 -2.53 -3.24 -17.13
C VAL A 165 -2.91 -3.76 -15.76
N HIS A 166 -3.30 -2.88 -14.83
CA HIS A 166 -3.59 -3.27 -13.45
C HIS A 166 -4.87 -4.12 -13.32
N ARG A 167 -5.87 -3.87 -14.16
CA ARG A 167 -7.17 -4.57 -14.24
C ARG A 167 -8.09 -4.56 -13.00
N ASP A 168 -7.58 -4.22 -11.83
CA ASP A 168 -8.34 -4.16 -10.57
C ASP A 168 -8.27 -2.79 -9.87
N ILE A 169 -8.46 -1.71 -10.64
CA ILE A 169 -8.49 -0.37 -10.05
C ILE A 169 -9.81 -0.16 -9.33
N LYS A 170 -9.73 -0.08 -8.00
CA LYS A 170 -10.84 0.19 -7.07
C LYS A 170 -10.31 0.89 -5.81
N PRO A 171 -11.17 1.52 -4.99
CA PRO A 171 -10.70 2.29 -3.84
C PRO A 171 -9.83 1.53 -2.83
N THR A 172 -10.06 0.22 -2.65
CA THR A 172 -9.24 -0.61 -1.75
C THR A 172 -7.81 -0.83 -2.26
N ASN A 173 -7.56 -0.66 -3.56
CA ASN A 173 -6.26 -0.87 -4.20
C ASN A 173 -5.54 0.45 -4.51
N VAL A 174 -6.07 1.57 -4.03
CA VAL A 174 -5.48 2.89 -4.18
C VAL A 174 -5.47 3.56 -2.81
N LEU A 175 -4.36 3.39 -2.09
CA LEU A 175 -4.19 3.92 -0.76
C LEU A 175 -3.98 5.44 -0.83
N TYR A 176 -4.48 6.17 0.17
CA TYR A 176 -4.35 7.62 0.20
C TYR A 176 -3.92 8.14 1.57
N ASN A 177 -2.85 8.95 1.56
CA ASN A 177 -2.37 9.68 2.72
C ASN A 177 -2.83 11.13 2.64
N PHE A 178 -3.68 11.55 3.58
CA PHE A 178 -4.26 12.90 3.59
C PHE A 178 -3.24 13.99 3.97
N ALA A 179 -2.30 13.68 4.86
CA ALA A 179 -1.27 14.62 5.30
C ALA A 179 -0.29 14.94 4.16
N GLU A 180 0.19 13.91 3.46
CA GLU A 180 1.10 14.04 2.32
C GLU A 180 0.37 14.37 1.00
N ARG A 181 -0.97 14.22 0.97
CA ARG A 181 -1.81 14.31 -0.25
C ARG A 181 -1.28 13.40 -1.36
N ARG A 182 -0.88 12.18 -0.99
CA ARG A 182 -0.26 11.20 -1.86
C ARG A 182 -1.14 9.97 -2.02
N ALA A 183 -1.31 9.52 -3.26
CA ALA A 183 -1.97 8.25 -3.57
C ALA A 183 -0.93 7.19 -3.99
N LEU A 184 -1.19 5.94 -3.65
CA LEU A 184 -0.35 4.79 -3.96
C LEU A 184 -1.19 3.65 -4.52
N ILE A 185 -0.87 3.18 -5.72
CA ILE A 185 -1.48 1.99 -6.31
C ILE A 185 -0.80 0.74 -5.72
N VAL A 186 -1.63 -0.20 -5.25
CA VAL A 186 -1.22 -1.47 -4.65
C VAL A 186 -1.97 -2.64 -5.29
N ASP A 187 -1.53 -3.86 -5.00
CA ASP A 187 -2.19 -5.13 -5.35
C ASP A 187 -2.29 -5.41 -6.86
N PHE A 188 -1.24 -6.02 -7.42
CA PHE A 188 -1.08 -6.29 -8.86
C PHE A 188 -1.46 -7.73 -9.22
N TRP A 189 -2.37 -8.33 -8.45
CA TRP A 189 -2.69 -9.77 -8.53
C TRP A 189 -3.42 -10.19 -9.81
N LEU A 190 -4.09 -9.27 -10.51
CA LEU A 190 -4.99 -9.60 -11.62
C LEU A 190 -4.33 -9.64 -12.99
#